data_AF-A0A9P7GGB0-F1
#
_entry.id   AF-A0A9P7GGB0-F1
#
_cell.length_a   1.000
_cell.length_b   1.000
_cell.length_c   1.000
_cell.angle_alpha   90.00
_cell.angle_beta   90.00
_cell.angle_gamma   90.00
#
_symmetry.space_group_name_H-M   'P 1'
#
loop_
_entity.id
_entity.type
_entity.pdbx_description
1 polymer ?
#
loop_
_entity_poly.entity_id
_entity_poly.type
_entity_poly.pdbx_seq_one_letter_code
_entity_poly.pdbx_strand_id
1 'polypeptide(L)'
;MATTAPMSLNGFYSACLTLLEKSHAEFVDFALTGMYENEQAVVDPILDSMPDEEDFEVLRDYDSLIGIDKNIGISCPLNVYPVAQLKDTLRKNIHLSYRFSCDSDDLTAPIHKIPNLCLGNWAPRNTILILFPGLHPAAHPSLDSPTRSTQMTQDEMTEFYELGLRPAVVQLLGSQADEWPPKYDSEMFRDQGKNGGLQLQSKMLPEWHMPYLGDAIRGCLEENGCLWAS
;
A
#
# COMPACT_ATOMS: atom_id res chain seq x y z
N MET A 1 63.65 -15.50 0.35
CA MET A 1 62.37 -15.33 1.08
C MET A 1 61.64 -14.22 0.36
N ALA A 2 60.44 -14.46 -0.15
CA ALA A 2 59.62 -13.39 -0.70
C ALA A 2 59.21 -12.47 0.46
N THR A 3 59.45 -11.17 0.32
CA THR A 3 58.98 -10.16 1.27
C THR A 3 57.48 -9.97 1.06
N THR A 4 56.72 -10.01 2.16
CA THR A 4 55.28 -9.75 2.16
C THR A 4 55.04 -8.30 2.56
N ALA A 5 54.17 -7.60 1.83
CA ALA A 5 53.74 -6.26 2.16
C ALA A 5 52.22 -6.25 2.46
N PRO A 6 51.80 -5.76 3.64
CA PRO A 6 50.38 -5.59 3.91
C PRO A 6 49.81 -4.49 3.00
N MET A 7 48.67 -4.77 2.38
CA MET A 7 47.96 -3.86 1.49
C MET A 7 46.51 -3.73 1.95
N SER A 8 45.96 -2.51 1.94
CA SER A 8 44.54 -2.33 2.28
C SER A 8 43.64 -2.91 1.19
N LEU A 9 42.38 -3.20 1.51
CA LEU A 9 41.39 -3.69 0.55
C LEU A 9 41.18 -2.68 -0.61
N ASN A 10 41.09 -1.38 -0.30
CA ASN A 10 41.00 -0.30 -1.28
C ASN A 10 42.27 -0.19 -2.12
N GLY A 11 43.45 -0.36 -1.50
CA GLY A 11 44.73 -0.39 -2.21
C GLY A 11 44.79 -1.54 -3.21
N PHE A 12 44.38 -2.74 -2.79
CA PHE A 12 44.32 -3.93 -3.63
C PHE A 12 43.32 -3.76 -4.78
N TYR A 13 42.13 -3.20 -4.50
CA TYR A 13 41.12 -2.91 -5.50
C TYR A 13 41.61 -1.88 -6.55
N SER A 14 42.26 -0.80 -6.10
CA SER A 14 42.80 0.24 -6.98
C SER A 14 43.92 -0.29 -7.88
N ALA A 15 44.79 -1.15 -7.33
CA ALA A 15 45.83 -1.83 -8.10
C ALA A 15 45.23 -2.80 -9.14
N CYS A 16 44.20 -3.55 -8.76
CA CYS A 16 43.46 -4.42 -9.69
C CYS A 16 42.84 -3.63 -10.85
N LEU A 17 42.17 -2.51 -10.58
CA LEU A 17 41.60 -1.65 -11.63
C LEU A 17 42.67 -1.11 -12.57
N THR A 18 43.78 -0.61 -12.02
CA THR A 18 44.90 -0.06 -12.80
C THR A 18 45.54 -1.13 -13.70
N LEU A 19 45.72 -2.35 -13.19
CA LEU A 19 46.28 -3.46 -13.97
C LEU A 19 45.29 -3.98 -14.99
N LEU A 20 43.99 -4.01 -14.69
CA LEU A 20 42.95 -4.42 -15.64
C LEU A 20 42.93 -3.51 -16.88
N GLU A 21 43.16 -2.21 -16.70
CA GLU A 21 43.26 -1.24 -17.80
C GLU A 21 44.57 -1.37 -18.60
N LYS A 22 45.67 -1.79 -17.97
CA LYS A 22 46.99 -1.89 -18.61
C LYS A 22 47.24 -3.23 -19.28
N SER A 23 46.99 -4.33 -18.57
CA SER A 23 47.32 -5.69 -19.01
C SER A 23 46.49 -6.72 -18.25
N HIS A 24 45.64 -7.44 -18.99
CA HIS A 24 44.80 -8.49 -18.42
C HIS A 24 45.62 -9.62 -17.79
N ALA A 25 46.81 -9.92 -18.34
CA ALA A 25 47.69 -10.96 -17.80
C ALA A 25 48.29 -10.56 -16.45
N GLU A 26 48.76 -9.32 -16.32
CA GLU A 26 49.31 -8.80 -15.06
C GLU A 26 48.22 -8.66 -13.99
N PHE A 27 47.00 -8.27 -14.39
CA PHE A 27 45.84 -8.27 -13.52
C PHE A 27 45.55 -9.67 -12.97
N VAL A 28 45.47 -10.69 -13.83
CA VAL A 28 45.19 -12.08 -13.41
C VAL A 28 46.28 -12.59 -12.48
N ASP A 29 47.54 -12.31 -12.79
CA ASP A 29 48.68 -12.75 -11.98
C ASP A 29 48.66 -12.08 -10.60
N PHE A 30 48.46 -10.76 -10.54
CA PHE A 30 48.32 -10.02 -9.28
C PHE A 30 47.10 -10.47 -8.48
N ALA A 31 45.92 -10.57 -9.10
CA ALA A 31 44.68 -10.91 -8.41
C ALA A 31 44.69 -12.32 -7.81
N LEU A 32 45.37 -13.27 -8.46
CA LEU A 32 45.42 -14.67 -8.01
C LEU A 32 46.58 -14.95 -7.05
N THR A 33 47.71 -14.26 -7.20
CA THR A 33 48.93 -14.58 -6.44
C THR A 33 49.31 -13.52 -5.41
N GLY A 34 48.75 -12.31 -5.54
CA GLY A 34 49.19 -11.13 -4.80
C GLY A 34 50.54 -10.59 -5.25
N MET A 35 51.13 -11.11 -6.33
CA MET A 35 52.45 -10.66 -6.80
C MET A 35 52.36 -9.25 -7.39
N TYR A 36 52.98 -8.29 -6.70
CA TYR A 36 52.98 -6.88 -7.07
C TYR A 36 54.34 -6.27 -6.76
N GLU A 37 54.98 -5.65 -7.74
CA GLU A 37 56.27 -4.97 -7.58
C GLU A 37 57.37 -5.80 -6.88
N ASN A 38 57.46 -7.10 -7.22
CA ASN A 38 58.37 -8.10 -6.61
C ASN A 38 58.11 -8.45 -5.13
N GLU A 39 56.97 -8.05 -4.59
CA GLU A 39 56.51 -8.42 -3.26
C GLU A 39 55.19 -9.18 -3.34
N GLN A 40 54.86 -9.91 -2.27
CA GLN A 40 53.54 -10.51 -2.14
C GLN A 40 52.65 -9.56 -1.33
N ALA A 41 51.70 -8.93 -2.00
CA ALA A 41 50.64 -8.16 -1.37
C ALA A 41 49.72 -9.11 -0.60
N VAL A 42 49.61 -8.88 0.71
CA VAL A 42 48.68 -9.58 1.59
C VAL A 42 47.61 -8.59 2.00
N VAL A 43 46.35 -8.87 1.62
CA VAL A 43 45.23 -7.99 1.93
C VAL A 43 44.98 -8.00 3.43
N ASP A 44 45.15 -6.85 4.08
CA ASP A 44 44.80 -6.62 5.48
C ASP A 44 43.54 -5.74 5.53
N PRO A 45 42.35 -6.34 5.75
CA PRO A 45 41.09 -5.60 5.77
C PRO A 45 40.97 -4.67 6.99
N ILE A 46 41.81 -4.82 8.03
CA ILE A 46 41.80 -3.93 9.20
C ILE A 46 42.29 -2.54 8.81
N LEU A 47 43.15 -2.42 7.79
CA LEU A 47 43.66 -1.14 7.29
C LEU A 47 42.55 -0.26 6.67
N ASP A 48 41.44 -0.85 6.23
CA ASP A 48 40.23 -0.12 5.80
C ASP A 48 39.05 -0.36 6.75
N SER A 49 39.31 -0.70 8.02
CA SER A 49 38.23 -0.82 9.00
C SER A 49 37.49 0.52 9.18
N MET A 50 36.16 0.46 9.18
CA MET A 50 35.35 1.64 9.44
C MET A 50 35.58 2.08 10.90
N PRO A 51 35.74 3.40 11.17
CA PRO A 51 35.83 3.89 12.53
C PRO A 51 34.51 3.67 13.28
N ASP A 52 34.57 3.54 14.61
CA ASP A 52 33.41 3.24 15.47
C ASP A 52 32.27 4.29 15.42
N GLU A 53 32.50 5.46 14.81
CA GLU A 53 31.59 6.61 14.75
C GLU A 53 31.22 7.00 13.30
N GLU A 54 30.81 6.05 12.46
CA GLU A 54 30.13 6.38 11.20
C GLU A 54 28.60 6.31 11.34
N ASP A 55 27.93 7.40 10.96
CA ASP A 55 26.49 7.44 10.77
C ASP A 55 26.14 6.51 9.59
N PHE A 56 25.45 5.40 9.87
CA PHE A 56 24.92 4.52 8.82
C PHE A 56 23.44 4.78 8.59
N GLU A 57 23.06 5.04 7.35
CA GLU A 57 21.65 5.10 6.94
C GLU A 57 21.13 3.67 6.70
N VAL A 58 20.26 3.19 7.59
CA VAL A 58 19.59 1.90 7.42
C VAL A 58 18.44 2.04 6.43
N LEU A 59 18.65 1.56 5.21
CA LEU A 59 17.59 1.34 4.24
C LEU A 59 16.96 -0.05 4.49
N ARG A 60 15.67 -0.07 4.82
CA ARG A 60 14.87 -1.30 4.93
C ARG A 60 14.01 -1.42 3.67
N ASP A 61 14.12 -2.55 3.00
CA ASP A 61 13.15 -2.93 1.97
C ASP A 61 11.92 -3.55 2.65
N TYR A 62 10.75 -2.95 2.45
CA TYR A 62 9.49 -3.44 2.96
C TYR A 62 8.67 -3.98 1.79
N ASP A 63 8.43 -5.29 1.74
CA ASP A 63 7.59 -5.91 0.70
C ASP A 63 6.15 -5.38 0.72
N SER A 64 5.64 -5.00 1.90
CA SER A 64 4.34 -4.35 2.06
C SER A 64 4.24 -3.61 3.41
N LEU A 65 3.43 -2.55 3.44
CA LEU A 65 3.02 -1.85 4.65
C LEU A 65 1.48 -1.86 4.72
N ILE A 66 0.94 -2.17 5.89
CA ILE A 66 -0.51 -2.18 6.13
C ILE A 66 -0.80 -1.27 7.31
N GLY A 67 -1.60 -0.22 7.06
CA GLY A 67 -2.10 0.69 8.08
C GLY A 67 -3.61 0.49 8.27
N ILE A 68 -4.07 0.64 9.51
CA ILE A 68 -5.50 0.70 9.84
C ILE A 68 -5.72 1.98 10.63
N ASP A 69 -6.55 2.86 10.08
CA ASP A 69 -6.90 4.14 10.69
C ASP A 69 -8.38 4.43 10.43
N LYS A 70 -8.99 5.27 11.27
CA LYS A 70 -10.36 5.75 11.04
C LYS A 70 -10.40 6.81 9.95
N ASN A 71 -9.28 7.47 9.66
CA ASN A 71 -9.18 8.57 8.72
C ASN A 71 -8.32 8.19 7.52
N ILE A 72 -8.56 8.86 6.39
CA ILE A 72 -7.74 8.70 5.20
C ILE A 72 -6.48 9.54 5.38
N GLY A 73 -5.39 8.90 5.82
CA GLY A 73 -4.13 9.54 6.22
C GLY A 73 -3.15 9.84 5.07
N ILE A 74 -3.60 9.93 3.82
CA ILE A 74 -2.73 10.21 2.68
C ILE A 74 -2.70 11.70 2.36
N SER A 75 -1.53 12.22 1.99
CA SER A 75 -1.32 13.62 1.59
C SER A 75 -1.07 13.75 0.08
N CYS A 76 -1.79 12.97 -0.72
CA CYS A 76 -1.66 12.99 -2.18
C CYS A 76 -3.03 12.72 -2.83
N PRO A 77 -3.19 12.99 -4.13
CA PRO A 77 -4.45 12.73 -4.82
C PRO A 77 -4.83 11.25 -4.80
N LEU A 78 -6.13 10.98 -4.65
CA LEU A 78 -6.71 9.64 -4.60
C LEU A 78 -7.53 9.38 -5.86
N ASN A 79 -7.29 8.26 -6.54
CA ASN A 79 -8.21 7.78 -7.56
C ASN A 79 -9.28 6.93 -6.87
N VAL A 80 -10.51 7.45 -6.81
CA VAL A 80 -11.66 6.77 -6.22
C VAL A 80 -12.38 5.95 -7.28
N TYR A 81 -12.86 4.77 -6.88
CA TYR A 81 -13.69 3.90 -7.68
C TYR A 81 -15.17 4.05 -7.25
N PRO A 82 -16.02 4.73 -8.03
CA PRO A 82 -17.47 4.74 -7.82
C PRO A 82 -18.05 3.32 -7.74
N VAL A 83 -17.56 2.45 -8.63
CA VAL A 83 -17.84 1.03 -8.66
C VAL A 83 -16.59 0.27 -8.26
N ALA A 84 -16.58 -0.28 -7.05
CA ALA A 84 -15.44 -1.02 -6.56
C ALA A 84 -15.32 -2.42 -7.19
N GLN A 85 -14.08 -2.87 -7.33
CA GLN A 85 -13.78 -4.21 -7.81
C GLN A 85 -13.84 -5.23 -6.69
N LEU A 86 -14.73 -6.20 -6.82
CA LEU A 86 -14.83 -7.33 -5.89
C LEU A 86 -13.53 -8.14 -5.75
N LYS A 87 -12.66 -8.13 -6.77
CA LYS A 87 -11.35 -8.80 -6.73
C LYS A 87 -10.33 -8.08 -5.82
N ASP A 88 -10.54 -6.79 -5.57
CA ASP A 88 -9.65 -5.95 -4.76
C ASP A 88 -10.10 -5.93 -3.28
N THR A 89 -11.24 -6.54 -2.97
CA THR A 89 -11.69 -6.83 -1.59
C THR A 89 -10.72 -7.78 -0.89
N LEU A 90 -10.41 -7.49 0.37
CA LEU A 90 -9.63 -8.37 1.24
C LEU A 90 -10.47 -9.61 1.62
N ARG A 91 -10.11 -10.76 1.06
CA ARG A 91 -10.77 -12.05 1.28
C ARG A 91 -9.89 -13.10 1.94
N LYS A 92 -8.57 -12.98 1.77
CA LYS A 92 -7.59 -13.96 2.23
C LYS A 92 -7.10 -13.60 3.62
N ASN A 93 -6.80 -14.61 4.41
CA ASN A 93 -6.19 -14.41 5.71
C ASN A 93 -4.79 -13.82 5.55
N ILE A 94 -4.56 -12.66 6.17
CA ILE A 94 -3.25 -11.99 6.22
C ILE A 94 -2.66 -11.98 7.63
N HIS A 95 -3.21 -12.82 8.52
CA HIS A 95 -2.78 -12.98 9.92
C HIS A 95 -2.85 -11.70 10.76
N LEU A 96 -3.65 -10.72 10.34
CA LEU A 96 -3.94 -9.50 11.09
C LEU A 96 -5.36 -9.52 11.65
N SER A 97 -5.48 -9.22 12.93
CA SER A 97 -6.72 -8.98 13.66
C SER A 97 -6.71 -7.56 14.21
N TYR A 98 -7.88 -6.93 14.27
CA TYR A 98 -8.04 -5.58 14.76
C TYR A 98 -9.24 -5.48 15.69
N ARG A 99 -9.19 -4.52 16.64
CA ARG A 99 -10.27 -4.20 17.57
C ARG A 99 -11.02 -2.98 17.04
N PHE A 100 -12.22 -3.21 16.54
CA PHE A 100 -13.13 -2.20 16.03
C PHE A 100 -14.04 -1.70 17.15
N SER A 101 -14.18 -0.39 17.28
CA SER A 101 -15.21 0.20 18.14
C SER A 101 -16.52 0.26 17.38
N CYS A 102 -17.52 -0.50 17.83
CA CYS A 102 -18.89 -0.48 17.30
C CYS A 102 -19.85 0.04 18.39
N ASP A 103 -21.04 0.49 18.02
CA ASP A 103 -22.00 1.13 18.95
C ASP A 103 -22.43 0.26 20.12
N SER A 104 -22.57 -1.06 19.91
CA SER A 104 -23.06 -1.98 20.94
C SER A 104 -21.95 -2.59 21.78
N ASP A 105 -20.77 -2.86 21.20
CA ASP A 105 -19.61 -3.47 21.85
C ASP A 105 -18.37 -3.41 20.94
N ASP A 106 -17.18 -3.50 21.54
CA ASP A 106 -15.94 -3.63 20.77
C ASP A 106 -15.85 -5.01 20.09
N LEU A 107 -15.65 -5.01 18.77
CA LEU A 107 -15.47 -6.22 17.97
C LEU A 107 -13.98 -6.47 17.73
N THR A 108 -13.46 -7.59 18.21
CA THR A 108 -12.12 -8.07 17.80
C THR A 108 -12.26 -9.20 16.79
N ALA A 109 -11.77 -8.98 15.57
CA ALA A 109 -11.88 -9.96 14.49
C ALA A 109 -10.71 -9.90 13.51
N PRO A 110 -10.41 -11.01 12.80
CA PRO A 110 -9.49 -10.98 11.67
C PRO A 110 -10.00 -10.02 10.59
N ILE A 111 -9.15 -9.15 10.07
CA ILE A 111 -9.62 -8.05 9.20
C ILE A 111 -10.22 -8.54 7.87
N HIS A 112 -9.74 -9.66 7.35
CA HIS A 112 -10.28 -10.30 6.15
C HIS A 112 -11.66 -10.94 6.34
N LYS A 113 -12.18 -10.96 7.58
CA LYS A 113 -13.54 -11.38 7.90
C LYS A 113 -14.51 -10.21 8.05
N ILE A 114 -14.01 -8.98 8.07
CA ILE A 114 -14.84 -7.79 8.08
C ILE A 114 -15.24 -7.46 6.64
N PRO A 115 -16.55 -7.25 6.37
CA PRO A 115 -17.00 -6.75 5.07
C PRO A 115 -16.24 -5.49 4.67
N ASN A 116 -15.75 -5.45 3.43
CA ASN A 116 -14.88 -4.37 2.98
C ASN A 116 -15.02 -4.07 1.50
N LEU A 117 -14.64 -2.86 1.13
CA LEU A 117 -14.71 -2.32 -0.22
C LEU A 117 -13.41 -1.58 -0.55
N CYS A 118 -12.88 -1.79 -1.75
CA CYS A 118 -11.78 -0.97 -2.25
C CYS A 118 -12.32 0.40 -2.69
N LEU A 119 -12.00 1.43 -1.91
CA LEU A 119 -12.37 2.81 -2.23
C LEU A 119 -11.58 3.33 -3.42
N GLY A 120 -10.30 3.01 -3.49
CA GLY A 120 -9.41 3.67 -4.43
C GLY A 120 -7.94 3.31 -4.29
N ASN A 121 -7.13 3.91 -5.16
CA ASN A 121 -5.68 3.78 -5.14
C ASN A 121 -4.98 5.14 -5.20
N TRP A 122 -3.75 5.18 -4.67
CA TRP A 122 -2.84 6.31 -4.88
C TRP A 122 -1.48 5.75 -5.28
N ALA A 123 -0.88 6.30 -6.34
CA ALA A 123 0.36 5.78 -6.92
C ALA A 123 0.29 4.26 -7.26
N PRO A 124 1.36 3.66 -7.81
CA PRO A 124 1.39 2.22 -8.04
C PRO A 124 1.42 1.43 -6.73
N ARG A 125 0.63 0.35 -6.65
CA ARG A 125 0.62 -0.66 -5.56
C ARG A 125 0.12 -0.19 -4.19
N ASN A 126 -0.60 0.93 -4.09
CA ASN A 126 -1.29 1.30 -2.84
C ASN A 126 -2.80 1.32 -3.03
N THR A 127 -3.54 0.85 -2.04
CA THR A 127 -5.01 0.76 -2.09
C THR A 127 -5.60 1.12 -0.75
N ILE A 128 -6.73 1.82 -0.76
CA ILE A 128 -7.54 2.07 0.44
C ILE A 128 -8.70 1.09 0.44
N LEU A 129 -8.79 0.29 1.51
CA LEU A 129 -9.96 -0.52 1.81
C LEU A 129 -10.76 0.14 2.92
N ILE A 130 -12.05 0.34 2.70
CA ILE A 130 -13.01 0.70 3.75
C ILE A 130 -13.51 -0.60 4.37
N LEU A 131 -13.44 -0.70 5.70
CA LEU A 131 -13.96 -1.81 6.48
C LEU A 131 -15.30 -1.40 7.08
N PHE A 132 -16.28 -2.31 7.11
CA PHE A 132 -17.62 -2.08 7.65
C PHE A 132 -17.90 -3.05 8.81
N PRO A 133 -17.46 -2.74 10.04
CA PRO A 133 -17.64 -3.61 11.20
C PRO A 133 -19.09 -3.87 11.57
N GLY A 134 -19.98 -2.88 11.36
CA GLY A 134 -21.43 -3.01 11.62
C GLY A 134 -22.10 -4.09 10.75
N LEU A 135 -21.47 -4.49 9.65
CA LEU A 135 -21.93 -5.59 8.81
C LEU A 135 -21.48 -6.98 9.30
N HIS A 136 -20.61 -7.05 10.31
CA HIS A 136 -20.19 -8.33 10.88
C HIS A 136 -21.30 -8.94 11.76
N PRO A 137 -21.58 -10.27 11.69
CA PRO A 137 -22.66 -10.89 12.46
C PRO A 137 -22.58 -10.68 13.98
N ALA A 138 -21.35 -10.57 14.52
CA ALA A 138 -21.16 -10.31 15.95
C ALA A 138 -21.45 -8.85 16.36
N ALA A 139 -21.45 -7.90 15.42
CA ALA A 139 -21.81 -6.51 15.68
C ALA A 139 -23.31 -6.26 15.55
N HIS A 140 -24.04 -7.12 14.83
CA HIS A 140 -25.47 -6.95 14.60
C HIS A 140 -26.23 -8.30 14.68
N PRO A 141 -26.59 -8.75 15.91
CA PRO A 141 -27.21 -10.06 16.14
C PRO A 141 -28.56 -10.28 15.43
N SER A 142 -29.23 -9.21 14.98
CA SER A 142 -30.51 -9.27 14.28
C SER A 142 -30.41 -9.37 12.76
N LEU A 143 -29.19 -9.38 12.19
CA LEU A 143 -29.00 -9.86 10.82
C LEU A 143 -29.07 -11.38 10.88
N ASP A 144 -30.22 -11.96 10.55
CA ASP A 144 -30.58 -13.39 10.64
C ASP A 144 -29.76 -14.33 9.71
N SER A 145 -28.44 -14.19 9.67
CA SER A 145 -27.56 -15.11 8.95
C SER A 145 -26.29 -15.41 9.75
N PRO A 146 -26.19 -16.59 10.40
CA PRO A 146 -24.95 -17.06 11.03
C PRO A 146 -23.81 -17.31 10.01
N THR A 147 -24.03 -17.07 8.72
CA THR A 147 -23.09 -17.31 7.62
C THR A 147 -23.06 -16.15 6.61
N ARG A 148 -23.17 -14.90 7.08
CA ARG A 148 -23.04 -13.75 6.18
C ARG A 148 -21.67 -13.75 5.50
N SER A 149 -21.68 -13.52 4.18
CA SER A 149 -20.47 -13.35 3.37
C SER A 149 -19.65 -12.17 3.87
N THR A 150 -18.32 -12.26 3.78
CA THR A 150 -17.40 -11.14 4.04
C THR A 150 -17.39 -10.12 2.90
N GLN A 151 -18.32 -10.25 1.95
CA GLN A 151 -18.48 -9.37 0.79
C GLN A 151 -19.75 -8.58 0.96
N MET A 152 -19.70 -7.31 0.59
CA MET A 152 -20.89 -6.48 0.49
C MET A 152 -21.81 -7.00 -0.61
N THR A 153 -23.12 -6.92 -0.38
CA THR A 153 -24.13 -7.18 -1.41
C THR A 153 -24.17 -6.02 -2.41
N GLN A 154 -24.83 -6.21 -3.55
CA GLN A 154 -25.03 -5.12 -4.52
C GLN A 154 -25.88 -3.99 -3.94
N ASP A 155 -26.88 -4.32 -3.12
CA ASP A 155 -27.73 -3.33 -2.45
C ASP A 155 -26.90 -2.51 -1.45
N GLU A 156 -26.02 -3.14 -0.67
CA GLU A 156 -25.11 -2.45 0.25
C GLU A 156 -24.10 -1.55 -0.48
N MET A 157 -23.57 -2.00 -1.63
CA MET A 157 -22.70 -1.16 -2.46
C MET A 157 -23.46 0.02 -3.06
N THR A 158 -24.72 -0.19 -3.44
CA THR A 158 -25.62 0.86 -3.96
C THR A 158 -25.91 1.89 -2.89
N GLU A 159 -26.28 1.45 -1.67
CA GLU A 159 -26.50 2.33 -0.52
C GLU A 159 -25.23 3.10 -0.17
N PHE A 160 -24.08 2.42 -0.08
CA PHE A 160 -22.81 3.09 0.19
C PHE A 160 -22.49 4.18 -0.83
N TYR A 161 -22.71 3.91 -2.11
CA TYR A 161 -22.48 4.89 -3.18
C TYR A 161 -23.47 6.05 -3.09
N GLU A 162 -24.77 5.78 -3.13
CA GLU A 162 -25.82 6.79 -3.29
C GLU A 162 -26.05 7.61 -2.03
N LEU A 163 -25.86 7.01 -0.85
CA LEU A 163 -26.16 7.62 0.46
C LEU A 163 -24.90 8.09 1.19
N GLY A 164 -23.72 7.56 0.86
CA GLY A 164 -22.46 7.92 1.50
C GLY A 164 -21.49 8.64 0.58
N LEU A 165 -20.87 7.89 -0.34
CA LEU A 165 -19.76 8.36 -1.15
C LEU A 165 -20.13 9.52 -2.06
N ARG A 166 -21.23 9.40 -2.81
CA ARG A 166 -21.66 10.41 -3.78
C ARG A 166 -22.04 11.72 -3.08
N PRO A 167 -22.87 11.73 -2.02
CA PRO A 167 -23.13 12.95 -1.24
C PRO A 167 -21.86 13.58 -0.65
N ALA A 168 -20.94 12.78 -0.11
CA ALA A 168 -19.67 13.28 0.43
C ALA A 168 -18.82 13.96 -0.65
N VAL A 169 -18.75 13.37 -1.84
CA VAL A 169 -18.07 13.98 -2.99
C VAL A 169 -18.74 15.29 -3.39
N VAL A 170 -20.08 15.37 -3.41
CA VAL A 170 -20.82 16.62 -3.69
C VAL A 170 -20.51 17.69 -2.64
N GLN A 171 -20.46 17.33 -1.35
CA GLN A 171 -20.12 18.26 -0.27
C GLN A 171 -18.69 18.83 -0.43
N LEU A 172 -17.73 17.98 -0.82
CA LEU A 172 -16.33 18.37 -0.92
C LEU A 172 -16.02 19.12 -2.23
N LEU A 173 -16.53 18.63 -3.36
CA LEU A 173 -16.18 19.12 -4.68
C LEU A 173 -17.16 20.14 -5.27
N GLY A 174 -18.37 20.28 -4.70
CA GLY A 174 -19.43 21.13 -5.25
C GLY A 174 -19.73 20.78 -6.71
N SER A 175 -19.67 21.77 -7.60
CA SER A 175 -19.97 21.59 -9.03
C SER A 175 -19.03 20.60 -9.76
N GLN A 176 -17.83 20.34 -9.23
CA GLN A 176 -16.93 19.34 -9.84
C GLN A 176 -17.46 17.90 -9.63
N ALA A 177 -18.41 17.69 -8.72
CA ALA A 177 -19.08 16.40 -8.54
C ALA A 177 -20.08 16.07 -9.67
N ASP A 178 -20.45 17.02 -10.54
CA ASP A 178 -21.44 16.82 -11.61
C ASP A 178 -21.04 15.73 -12.60
N GLU A 179 -19.74 15.42 -12.70
CA GLU A 179 -19.24 14.32 -13.53
C GLU A 179 -19.62 12.93 -13.00
N TRP A 180 -19.95 12.83 -11.71
CA TRP A 180 -20.39 11.60 -11.03
C TRP A 180 -21.90 11.44 -11.23
N PRO A 181 -22.37 10.35 -11.85
CA PRO A 181 -23.78 10.01 -11.93
C PRO A 181 -24.44 9.95 -10.54
N PRO A 182 -25.75 10.24 -10.47
CA PRO A 182 -26.46 10.20 -9.20
C PRO A 182 -26.78 8.81 -8.70
N LYS A 183 -26.71 7.79 -9.57
CA LYS A 183 -27.11 6.42 -9.26
C LYS A 183 -25.99 5.43 -9.50
N TYR A 184 -25.89 4.43 -8.64
CA TYR A 184 -24.90 3.36 -8.76
C TYR A 184 -25.03 2.60 -10.07
N ASP A 185 -26.27 2.25 -10.47
CA ASP A 185 -26.54 1.59 -11.74
C ASP A 185 -26.11 2.41 -12.96
N SER A 186 -26.12 3.75 -12.85
CA SER A 186 -25.65 4.61 -13.94
C SER A 186 -24.13 4.58 -14.08
N GLU A 187 -23.38 4.48 -12.98
CA GLU A 187 -21.93 4.23 -13.04
C GLU A 187 -21.64 2.82 -13.55
N MET A 188 -22.35 1.80 -13.05
CA MET A 188 -22.23 0.43 -13.54
C MET A 188 -22.44 0.34 -15.05
N PHE A 189 -23.45 1.04 -15.59
CA PHE A 189 -23.69 1.11 -17.03
C PHE A 189 -22.56 1.82 -17.77
N ARG A 190 -22.06 2.95 -17.26
CA ARG A 190 -20.92 3.67 -17.86
C ARG A 190 -19.65 2.83 -17.87
N ASP A 191 -19.47 2.01 -16.84
CA ASP A 191 -18.32 1.12 -16.70
C ASP A 191 -18.43 -0.11 -17.59
N GLN A 192 -19.59 -0.45 -18.16
CA GLN A 192 -19.69 -1.54 -19.14
C GLN A 192 -19.01 -1.15 -20.46
N GLY A 193 -17.86 -1.76 -20.73
CA GLY A 193 -17.16 -1.63 -22.00
C GLY A 193 -17.91 -2.32 -23.14
N LYS A 194 -17.52 -2.01 -24.38
CA LYS A 194 -18.14 -2.52 -25.63
C LYS A 194 -18.21 -4.05 -25.75
N ASN A 195 -17.42 -4.78 -24.96
CA ASN A 195 -17.35 -6.25 -24.95
C ASN A 195 -18.04 -6.87 -23.70
N GLY A 196 -18.82 -6.09 -22.94
CA GLY A 196 -19.46 -6.54 -21.69
C GLY A 196 -18.52 -6.65 -20.48
N GLY A 197 -17.24 -6.28 -20.62
CA GLY A 197 -16.28 -6.21 -19.52
C GLY A 197 -16.30 -4.83 -18.85
N LEU A 198 -16.18 -4.79 -17.53
CA LEU A 198 -16.15 -3.54 -16.76
C LEU A 198 -14.81 -2.80 -16.99
N GLN A 199 -14.84 -1.58 -17.54
CA GLN A 199 -13.70 -0.68 -17.75
C GLN A 199 -13.39 0.19 -16.53
N LEU A 200 -14.31 0.25 -15.55
CA LEU A 200 -14.15 0.80 -14.19
C LEU A 200 -13.37 2.11 -14.16
N GLN A 201 -14.07 3.19 -14.46
CA GLN A 201 -13.50 4.52 -14.45
C GLN A 201 -13.21 4.95 -13.02
N SER A 202 -11.94 5.31 -12.77
CA SER A 202 -11.58 5.99 -11.54
C SER A 202 -11.73 7.49 -11.70
N LYS A 203 -12.07 8.17 -10.60
CA LYS A 203 -12.20 9.63 -10.55
C LYS A 203 -11.22 10.18 -9.51
N MET A 204 -10.45 11.19 -9.90
CA MET A 204 -9.44 11.76 -9.02
C MET A 204 -10.08 12.71 -8.01
N LEU A 205 -9.77 12.52 -6.73
CA LEU A 205 -9.99 13.49 -5.67
C LEU A 205 -8.67 14.19 -5.33
N PRO A 206 -8.64 15.53 -5.29
CA PRO A 206 -7.47 16.29 -4.87
C PRO A 206 -7.04 16.03 -3.43
N GLU A 207 -5.74 16.22 -3.16
CA GLU A 207 -5.12 15.98 -1.86
C GLU A 207 -5.75 16.79 -0.70
N TRP A 208 -6.20 18.02 -0.96
CA TRP A 208 -6.74 18.91 0.07
C TRP A 208 -8.09 18.44 0.63
N HIS A 209 -8.77 17.50 -0.02
CA HIS A 209 -9.99 16.88 0.48
C HIS A 209 -9.74 15.60 1.29
N MET A 210 -8.53 15.02 1.25
CA MET A 210 -8.24 13.74 1.91
C MET A 210 -8.49 13.73 3.42
N PRO A 211 -8.12 14.79 4.17
CA PRO A 211 -8.41 14.82 5.62
C PRO A 211 -9.90 14.79 5.95
N TYR A 212 -10.78 15.20 5.03
CA TYR A 212 -12.20 15.37 5.27
C TYR A 212 -13.05 14.24 4.66
N LEU A 213 -12.48 13.47 3.72
CA LEU A 213 -13.24 12.48 2.94
C LEU A 213 -13.86 11.39 3.82
N GLY A 214 -13.11 10.85 4.79
CA GLY A 214 -13.61 9.81 5.69
C GLY A 214 -14.78 10.29 6.55
N ASP A 215 -14.65 11.48 7.13
CA ASP A 215 -15.71 12.08 7.96
C ASP A 215 -16.93 12.48 7.14
N ALA A 216 -16.73 13.03 5.94
CA ALA A 216 -17.84 13.36 5.03
C ALA A 216 -18.65 12.12 4.63
N ILE A 217 -17.97 11.00 4.32
CA ILE A 217 -18.64 9.73 3.99
C ILE A 217 -19.45 9.23 5.20
N ARG A 218 -18.85 9.18 6.39
CA ARG A 218 -19.54 8.77 7.62
C ARG A 218 -20.75 9.64 7.93
N GLY A 219 -20.58 10.97 7.92
CA GLY A 219 -21.66 11.91 8.17
C GLY A 219 -22.82 11.76 7.20
N CYS A 220 -22.53 11.57 5.90
CA CYS A 220 -23.58 11.31 4.91
C CYS A 220 -24.32 9.99 5.16
N LEU A 221 -23.61 8.92 5.52
CA LEU A 221 -24.22 7.62 5.83
C LEU A 221 -25.12 7.71 7.07
N GLU A 222 -24.66 8.38 8.13
CA GLU A 222 -25.44 8.62 9.35
C GLU A 222 -26.70 9.45 9.06
N GLU A 223 -26.57 10.56 8.34
CA GLU A 223 -27.68 11.44 7.97
C GLU A 223 -28.75 10.73 7.13
N ASN A 224 -28.34 9.77 6.29
CA ASN A 224 -29.23 8.97 5.46
C ASN A 224 -29.73 7.68 6.15
N GLY A 225 -29.38 7.44 7.41
CA GLY A 225 -29.87 6.30 8.20
C GLY A 225 -29.18 4.97 7.88
N CYS A 226 -28.02 4.97 7.24
CA CYS A 226 -27.19 3.79 6.99
C CYS A 226 -26.37 3.40 8.23
N LEU A 227 -27.06 3.02 9.32
CA LEU A 227 -26.46 2.69 10.63
C LEU A 227 -25.47 1.51 10.58
N TRP A 228 -25.51 0.71 9.52
CA TRP A 228 -24.57 -0.40 9.35
C TRP A 228 -23.18 0.06 8.88
N ALA A 229 -23.09 1.27 8.34
CA ALA A 229 -21.93 1.82 7.64
C ALA A 229 -21.22 2.96 8.39
N SER A 230 -21.83 3.44 9.48
CA SER A 230 -21.32 4.51 10.36
C SER A 230 -20.17 4.04 11.25
#